data_AF-A0A5S3YLX5-F1
#
_entry.id   AF-A0A5S3YLX5-F1
#
_cell.length_a   1.000
_cell.length_b   1.000
_cell.length_c   1.000
_cell.angle_alpha   90.00
_cell.angle_beta   90.00
_cell.angle_gamma   90.00
#
_symmetry.space_group_name_H-M   'P 1'
#
loop_
_entity.id
_entity.type
_entity.pdbx_description
1 polymer ?
#
loop_
_entity_poly.entity_id
_entity_poly.type
_entity_poly.pdbx_seq_one_letter_code
_entity_poly.pdbx_strand_id
1 'polypeptide(L)'
;HGKRKNPDYNLIDVMRDIDWWGKREPYENMVIDSVKDHRVLIDWIATQPQFDQNQISVAGYSMGGQISLILAALDKRVDNVLSIVPPYLTNAVARVAIKNFATAVDSPKVWLVSADDDEYASERENEALFDAIAS
;
A
#
# COMPACT_ATOMS: atom_id res chain seq x y z
N HIS A 1 -9.83 6.12 -8.12
CA HIS A 1 -8.93 6.54 -9.23
C HIS A 1 -9.58 7.28 -10.41
N GLY A 2 -10.83 7.01 -10.80
CA GLY A 2 -11.36 7.40 -12.12
C GLY A 2 -11.33 8.89 -12.51
N LYS A 3 -11.58 9.83 -11.58
CA LYS A 3 -11.64 11.28 -11.90
C LYS A 3 -10.38 12.09 -11.54
N ARG A 4 -9.45 11.49 -10.79
CA ARG A 4 -8.20 12.13 -10.35
C ARG A 4 -6.98 11.73 -11.17
N LYS A 5 -7.15 10.78 -12.09
CA LYS A 5 -6.09 10.38 -13.01
C LYS A 5 -5.83 11.52 -13.99
N ASN A 6 -4.64 12.10 -13.96
CA ASN A 6 -4.18 13.00 -14.99
C ASN A 6 -3.69 12.14 -16.18
N PRO A 7 -4.33 12.20 -17.36
CA PRO A 7 -3.89 11.42 -18.52
C PRO A 7 -2.49 11.82 -19.01
N ASP A 8 -2.07 13.07 -18.75
CA ASP A 8 -0.79 13.62 -19.20
C ASP A 8 0.32 13.50 -18.14
N TYR A 9 0.02 12.92 -16.97
CA TYR A 9 0.98 12.72 -15.89
C TYR A 9 0.69 11.40 -15.18
N ASN A 10 1.36 10.35 -15.66
CA ASN A 10 1.09 8.97 -15.26
C ASN A 10 2.05 8.49 -14.15
N LEU A 11 1.89 7.26 -13.68
CA LEU A 11 2.70 6.71 -12.59
C LEU A 11 4.20 6.69 -12.91
N ILE A 12 4.60 6.41 -14.15
CA ILE A 12 6.01 6.43 -14.56
C ILE A 12 6.59 7.84 -14.43
N ASP A 13 5.82 8.86 -14.84
CA ASP A 13 6.24 10.26 -14.70
C ASP A 13 6.39 10.64 -13.22
N VAL A 14 5.45 10.19 -12.38
CA VAL A 14 5.51 10.39 -10.92
C VAL A 14 6.74 9.72 -10.30
N MET A 15 7.03 8.46 -10.67
CA MET A 15 8.20 7.74 -10.14
C MET A 15 9.50 8.38 -10.60
N ARG A 16 9.62 8.78 -11.88
CA ARG A 16 10.76 9.55 -12.38
C ARG A 16 10.94 10.88 -11.65
N ASP A 17 9.85 11.59 -11.38
CA ASP A 17 9.89 12.86 -10.67
C ASP A 17 10.29 12.70 -9.19
N ILE A 18 9.99 11.57 -8.56
CA ILE A 18 10.54 11.19 -7.26
C ILE A 18 12.05 11.00 -7.35
N ASP A 19 12.51 10.20 -8.32
CA ASP A 19 13.92 9.82 -8.42
C ASP A 19 14.83 10.99 -8.83
N TRP A 20 14.38 11.82 -9.78
CA TRP A 20 15.20 12.89 -10.34
C TRP A 20 15.04 14.21 -9.60
N TRP A 21 13.85 14.49 -9.09
CA TRP A 21 13.49 15.81 -8.55
C TRP A 21 13.03 15.76 -7.09
N GLY A 22 12.89 14.57 -6.50
CA GLY A 22 12.39 14.41 -5.14
C GLY A 22 10.96 14.89 -4.95
N LYS A 23 10.14 14.98 -6.01
CA LYS A 23 8.75 15.47 -5.93
C LYS A 23 7.84 14.40 -5.36
N ARG A 24 7.73 14.41 -4.03
CA ARG A 24 7.04 13.37 -3.24
C ARG A 24 5.52 13.47 -3.29
N GLU A 25 5.02 14.71 -3.28
CA GLU A 25 3.61 15.02 -3.07
C GLU A 25 2.66 14.33 -4.06
N PRO A 26 2.93 14.24 -5.38
CA PRO A 26 2.03 13.54 -6.29
C PRO A 26 1.87 12.05 -5.97
N TYR A 27 2.95 11.38 -5.57
CA TYR A 27 2.91 9.98 -5.18
C TYR A 27 2.21 9.79 -3.83
N GLU A 28 2.56 10.61 -2.83
CA GLU A 28 1.91 10.60 -1.52
C GLU A 28 0.40 10.79 -1.66
N ASN A 29 -0.02 11.79 -2.43
CA ASN A 29 -1.43 12.05 -2.70
C ASN A 29 -2.08 10.87 -3.41
N MET A 30 -1.42 10.25 -4.39
CA MET A 30 -1.94 9.07 -5.08
C MET A 30 -2.20 7.91 -4.11
N VAL A 31 -1.25 7.58 -3.23
CA VAL A 31 -1.41 6.51 -2.24
C VAL A 31 -2.47 6.86 -1.20
N ILE A 32 -2.45 8.07 -0.64
CA ILE A 32 -3.44 8.55 0.35
C ILE A 32 -4.86 8.47 -0.24
N ASP A 33 -5.02 8.97 -1.45
CA ASP A 33 -6.31 8.99 -2.13
C ASP A 33 -6.80 7.59 -2.49
N SER A 34 -5.87 6.69 -2.83
CA SER A 34 -6.16 5.27 -3.01
C SER A 34 -6.67 4.66 -1.72
N VAL A 35 -5.95 4.81 -0.61
CA VAL A 35 -6.37 4.26 0.69
C VAL A 35 -7.76 4.79 1.08
N LYS A 36 -8.04 6.08 0.89
CA LYS A 36 -9.37 6.66 1.12
C LYS A 36 -10.44 6.01 0.25
N ASP A 37 -10.19 5.85 -1.05
CA ASP A 37 -11.13 5.20 -1.98
C ASP A 37 -11.44 3.76 -1.53
N HIS A 38 -10.42 3.01 -1.10
CA HIS A 38 -10.60 1.61 -0.66
C HIS A 38 -11.37 1.53 0.67
N ARG A 39 -11.18 2.48 1.59
CA ARG A 39 -11.98 2.53 2.83
C ARG A 39 -13.45 2.82 2.56
N VAL A 40 -13.74 3.74 1.64
CA VAL A 40 -15.13 3.99 1.18
C VAL A 40 -15.72 2.76 0.50
N LEU A 41 -14.93 2.03 -0.29
CA LEU A 41 -15.36 0.76 -0.86
C LEU A 41 -15.67 -0.28 0.23
N ILE A 42 -14.83 -0.40 1.26
CA ILE A 42 -15.07 -1.31 2.39
C ILE A 42 -16.35 -0.90 3.14
N ASP A 43 -16.58 0.39 3.37
CA ASP A 43 -17.82 0.89 3.98
C ASP A 43 -19.04 0.43 3.18
N TRP A 44 -18.98 0.52 1.84
CA TRP A 44 -20.05 0.05 0.98
C TRP A 44 -20.18 -1.49 0.99
N ILE A 45 -19.07 -2.24 0.95
CA ILE A 45 -19.07 -3.71 1.02
C ILE A 45 -19.76 -4.18 2.30
N ALA A 46 -19.49 -3.52 3.44
CA ALA A 46 -20.07 -3.86 4.73
C ALA A 46 -21.60 -3.69 4.77
N THR A 47 -22.20 -2.89 3.88
CA THR A 47 -23.66 -2.75 3.79
C THR A 47 -24.32 -3.77 2.86
N GLN A 48 -23.55 -4.59 2.14
CA GLN A 48 -24.10 -5.55 1.18
C GLN A 48 -24.40 -6.89 1.85
N PRO A 49 -25.65 -7.40 1.81
CA PRO A 49 -26.04 -8.61 2.52
C PRO A 49 -25.37 -9.90 2.00
N GLN A 50 -24.83 -9.88 0.78
CA GLN A 50 -24.14 -11.02 0.18
C GLN A 50 -22.66 -11.16 0.57
N PHE A 51 -22.08 -10.19 1.27
CA PHE A 51 -20.68 -10.21 1.69
C PHE A 51 -20.57 -10.36 3.21
N ASP A 52 -19.59 -11.14 3.67
CA ASP A 52 -19.25 -11.24 5.08
C ASP A 52 -18.35 -10.07 5.48
N GLN A 53 -18.92 -9.11 6.22
CA GLN A 53 -18.21 -7.93 6.69
C GLN A 53 -17.12 -8.23 7.73
N ASN A 54 -17.06 -9.46 8.27
CA ASN A 54 -16.03 -9.91 9.22
C ASN A 54 -14.96 -10.77 8.55
N GLN A 55 -14.96 -10.85 7.22
CA GLN A 55 -13.96 -11.58 6.43
C GLN A 55 -13.57 -10.79 5.19
N ILE A 56 -12.87 -9.68 5.38
CA ILE A 56 -12.37 -8.84 4.30
C ILE A 56 -10.89 -9.11 4.09
N SER A 57 -10.56 -9.57 2.88
CA SER A 57 -9.18 -9.77 2.45
C SER A 57 -8.83 -8.77 1.36
N VAL A 58 -7.62 -8.22 1.44
CA VAL A 58 -7.09 -7.27 0.45
C VAL A 58 -5.83 -7.84 -0.18
N ALA A 59 -5.67 -7.62 -1.48
CA ALA A 59 -4.51 -8.08 -2.21
C ALA A 59 -4.04 -6.99 -3.18
N GLY A 60 -2.73 -6.87 -3.34
CA GLY A 60 -2.18 -5.87 -4.25
C GLY A 60 -0.74 -6.17 -4.68
N TYR A 61 -0.43 -5.67 -5.87
CA TYR A 61 0.89 -5.77 -6.51
C TYR A 61 1.55 -4.39 -6.57
N SER A 62 2.86 -4.32 -6.31
CA SER A 62 3.65 -3.09 -6.33
C SER A 62 3.03 -2.01 -5.44
N MET A 63 2.71 -0.82 -5.96
CA MET A 63 1.99 0.22 -5.22
C MET A 63 0.68 -0.29 -4.60
N GLY A 64 0.00 -1.24 -5.24
CA GLY A 64 -1.18 -1.90 -4.67
C GLY A 64 -0.86 -2.74 -3.44
N GLY A 65 0.31 -3.38 -3.39
CA GLY A 65 0.80 -4.11 -2.21
C GLY A 65 1.07 -3.17 -1.05
N GLN A 66 1.72 -2.03 -1.31
CA GLN A 66 1.89 -0.97 -0.32
C GLN A 66 0.53 -0.46 0.20
N ILE A 67 -0.41 -0.14 -0.70
CA ILE A 67 -1.76 0.32 -0.32
C ILE A 67 -2.46 -0.74 0.55
N SER A 68 -2.32 -2.02 0.20
CA SER A 68 -2.94 -3.13 0.94
C SER A 68 -2.41 -3.22 2.38
N LEU A 69 -1.09 -3.08 2.57
CA LEU A 69 -0.49 -3.07 3.91
C LEU A 69 -0.86 -1.81 4.71
N ILE A 70 -0.88 -0.62 4.09
CA ILE A 70 -1.34 0.61 4.76
C ILE A 70 -2.81 0.48 5.17
N LEU A 71 -3.65 -0.09 4.31
CA LEU A 71 -5.07 -0.28 4.58
C LEU A 71 -5.28 -1.22 5.78
N ALA A 72 -4.51 -2.30 5.86
CA ALA A 72 -4.51 -3.22 6.99
C ALA A 72 -4.05 -2.59 8.32
N ALA A 73 -3.10 -1.65 8.26
CA ALA A 73 -2.69 -0.89 9.44
C ALA A 73 -3.72 0.14 9.91
N LEU A 74 -4.59 0.63 9.02
CA LEU A 74 -5.51 1.74 9.30
C LEU A 74 -6.97 1.32 9.46
N ASP A 75 -7.37 0.15 8.97
CA ASP A 75 -8.75 -0.32 8.97
C ASP A 75 -8.85 -1.74 9.55
N LYS A 76 -9.29 -1.82 10.81
CA LYS A 76 -9.39 -3.08 11.58
C LYS A 76 -10.33 -4.12 10.98
N ARG A 77 -11.11 -3.76 9.96
CA ARG A 77 -11.97 -4.70 9.23
C ARG A 77 -11.18 -5.59 8.26
N VAL A 78 -9.91 -5.25 7.96
CA VAL A 78 -9.08 -6.05 7.06
C VAL A 78 -8.46 -7.23 7.82
N ASP A 79 -8.95 -8.42 7.52
CA ASP A 79 -8.54 -9.66 8.19
C ASP A 79 -7.27 -10.28 7.58
N ASN A 80 -7.15 -10.24 6.26
CA ASN A 80 -6.02 -10.85 5.56
C ASN A 80 -5.46 -9.94 4.47
N VAL A 81 -4.14 -9.98 4.31
CA VAL A 81 -3.42 -9.18 3.32
C VAL A 81 -2.51 -10.06 2.49
N LEU A 82 -2.59 -9.91 1.16
CA LEU A 82 -1.56 -10.38 0.22
C LEU A 82 -0.86 -9.19 -0.41
N SER A 83 0.38 -8.94 -0.02
CA SER A 83 1.21 -7.87 -0.56
C SER A 83 2.30 -8.44 -1.45
N ILE A 84 2.29 -8.09 -2.73
CA ILE A 84 3.21 -8.62 -3.74
C ILE A 84 4.11 -7.49 -4.20
N VAL A 85 5.42 -7.66 -4.00
CA VAL A 85 6.53 -6.74 -4.31
C VAL A 85 6.22 -5.28 -3.95
N PRO A 86 5.78 -4.98 -2.71
CA PRO A 86 5.51 -3.61 -2.31
C PRO A 86 6.80 -2.79 -2.35
N PRO A 87 6.79 -1.57 -2.91
CA PRO A 87 7.97 -0.74 -2.89
C PRO A 87 8.25 -0.29 -1.44
N TYR A 88 9.50 -0.37 -0.97
CA TYR A 88 9.84 -0.07 0.42
C TYR A 88 9.72 1.42 0.73
N LEU A 89 10.05 2.25 -0.27
CA LEU A 89 9.90 3.70 -0.29
C LEU A 89 10.40 4.39 0.98
N THR A 90 11.63 4.89 0.91
CA THR A 90 12.34 5.50 2.05
C THR A 90 11.82 6.92 2.37
N ASN A 91 12.66 7.77 2.98
CA ASN A 91 12.30 9.15 3.34
C ASN A 91 11.81 9.99 2.13
N ALA A 92 12.03 9.52 0.90
CA ALA A 92 11.56 10.12 -0.36
C ALA A 92 10.04 10.23 -0.51
N VAL A 93 9.22 9.54 0.29
CA VAL A 93 7.74 9.70 0.32
C VAL A 93 7.21 9.47 1.74
N ALA A 94 7.88 10.08 2.71
CA ALA A 94 7.76 9.77 4.13
C ALA A 94 6.32 9.68 4.66
N ARG A 95 5.32 10.38 4.10
CA ARG A 95 3.93 10.25 4.60
C ARG A 95 3.31 8.88 4.35
N VAL A 96 3.72 8.20 3.30
CA VAL A 96 3.15 6.91 2.86
C VAL A 96 4.16 5.77 2.88
N ALA A 97 5.40 6.04 3.30
CA ALA A 97 6.44 5.03 3.48
C ALA A 97 5.95 3.89 4.37
N ILE A 98 6.05 2.64 3.89
CA ILE A 98 5.38 1.51 4.54
C ILE A 98 5.93 1.22 5.94
N LYS A 99 7.21 1.50 6.18
CA LYS A 99 7.86 1.41 7.50
C LYS A 99 7.12 2.16 8.62
N ASN A 100 6.36 3.21 8.28
CA ASN A 100 5.60 3.98 9.26
C ASN A 100 4.28 3.33 9.68
N PHE A 101 3.86 2.29 8.95
CA PHE A 101 2.61 1.57 9.17
C PHE A 101 2.84 0.11 9.54
N ALA A 102 4.02 -0.44 9.24
CA ALA A 102 4.35 -1.86 9.39
C ALA A 102 4.00 -2.41 10.79
N THR A 103 4.43 -1.74 11.86
CA THR A 103 4.15 -2.16 13.25
C THR A 103 2.70 -1.95 13.70
N ALA A 104 1.90 -1.26 12.89
CA ALA A 104 0.47 -1.06 13.13
C ALA A 104 -0.41 -2.02 12.32
N VAL A 105 0.17 -2.89 11.49
CA VAL A 105 -0.58 -3.93 10.75
C VAL A 105 -1.16 -4.91 11.76
N ASP A 106 -2.49 -4.86 11.94
CA ASP A 106 -3.25 -5.62 12.94
C ASP A 106 -4.02 -6.80 12.30
N SER A 107 -3.65 -7.18 11.07
CA SER A 107 -4.34 -8.24 10.34
C SER A 107 -3.92 -9.64 10.83
N PRO A 108 -4.88 -10.54 11.12
CA PRO A 108 -4.61 -11.94 11.49
C PRO A 108 -3.66 -12.70 10.56
N LYS A 109 -3.65 -12.42 9.25
CA LYS A 109 -2.73 -13.06 8.28
C LYS A 109 -2.18 -12.08 7.27
N VAL A 110 -0.87 -12.09 7.11
CA VAL A 110 -0.16 -11.33 6.08
C VAL A 110 0.72 -12.28 5.26
N TRP A 111 0.52 -12.27 3.95
CA TRP A 111 1.43 -12.86 2.98
C TRP A 111 2.22 -11.73 2.31
N LEU A 112 3.53 -11.70 2.56
CA LEU A 112 4.46 -10.81 1.88
C LEU A 112 5.23 -11.62 0.84
N VAL A 113 5.09 -11.24 -0.44
CA VAL A 113 5.82 -11.84 -1.55
C VAL A 113 6.81 -10.79 -2.05
N SER A 114 8.11 -10.97 -1.78
CA SER A 114 9.18 -10.08 -2.24
C SER A 114 9.95 -10.69 -3.43
N ALA A 115 10.81 -9.89 -4.04
CA ALA A 115 11.78 -10.34 -5.03
C ALA A 115 13.19 -9.93 -4.60
N ASP A 116 14.18 -10.75 -4.95
CA ASP A 116 15.59 -10.54 -4.59
C ASP A 116 16.27 -9.50 -5.52
N ASP A 117 15.68 -9.27 -6.69
CA ASP A 117 16.12 -8.31 -7.71
C ASP A 117 14.95 -7.39 -8.09
N ASP A 118 14.72 -6.36 -7.27
CA ASP A 118 13.66 -5.36 -7.45
C ASP A 118 14.24 -3.93 -7.41
N GLU A 119 13.84 -3.11 -8.37
CA GLU A 119 14.32 -1.73 -8.54
C GLU A 119 13.85 -0.79 -7.42
N TYR A 120 12.77 -1.14 -6.70
CA TYR A 120 12.08 -0.30 -5.72
C TYR A 120 12.16 -0.83 -4.28
N ALA A 121 12.74 -2.01 -4.07
CA ALA A 121 13.04 -2.57 -2.75
C ALA A 121 14.20 -3.57 -2.79
N SER A 122 15.26 -3.30 -2.04
CA SER A 122 16.36 -4.27 -1.85
C SER A 122 15.95 -5.44 -0.95
N GLU A 123 16.67 -6.57 -1.03
CA GLU A 123 16.49 -7.74 -0.14
C GLU A 123 16.46 -7.33 1.34
N ARG A 124 17.42 -6.49 1.77
CA ARG A 124 17.51 -5.98 3.14
C ARG A 124 16.29 -5.15 3.55
N GLU A 125 15.74 -4.37 2.63
CA GLU A 125 14.54 -3.58 2.87
C GLU A 125 13.29 -4.46 2.96
N ASN A 126 13.20 -5.49 2.14
CA ASN A 126 12.14 -6.50 2.21
C ASN A 126 12.20 -7.27 3.55
N GLU A 127 13.40 -7.66 4.00
CA GLU A 127 13.60 -8.29 5.30
C GLU A 127 13.20 -7.37 6.46
N ALA A 128 13.63 -6.10 6.42
CA ALA A 128 13.27 -5.11 7.43
C ALA A 128 11.74 -4.86 7.49
N LEU A 129 11.07 -4.87 6.33
CA LEU A 129 9.61 -4.75 6.27
C LEU A 129 8.92 -5.99 6.87
N PHE A 130 9.40 -7.19 6.53
CA PHE A 130 8.89 -8.44 7.08
C PHE A 130 8.99 -8.45 8.61
N ASP A 131 10.17 -8.15 9.15
CA ASP A 131 10.42 -8.12 10.59
C ASP A 131 9.53 -7.10 11.30
N ALA A 132 9.34 -5.92 10.71
CA ALA A 132 8.49 -4.87 11.29
C ALA A 132 7.00 -5.20 11.27
N ILE A 133 6.54 -6.07 10.35
CA ILE A 133 5.15 -6.57 10.34
C ILE A 133 4.99 -7.72 11.35
N ALA A 134 6.05 -8.52 11.56
CA ALA A 134 6.02 -9.69 12.42
C ALA A 134 6.26 -9.40 13.93
N SER A 135 6.62 -8.17 14.28
CA SER A 135 6.93 -7.72 15.65
C SER A 135 5.70 -7.40 16.48
#